data_AF-A0A1P8U651-F1
#
_entry.id   AF-A0A1P8U651-F1
#
_cell.length_a   1.000
_cell.length_b   1.000
_cell.length_c   1.000
_cell.angle_alpha   90.00
_cell.angle_beta   90.00
_cell.angle_gamma   90.00
#
_symmetry.space_group_name_H-M   'P 1'
#
loop_
_entity.id
_entity.type
_entity.pdbx_description
1 polymer ?
#
loop_
_entity_poly.entity_id
_entity_poly.type
_entity_poly.pdbx_seq_one_letter_code
_entity_poly.pdbx_strand_id
1 'polypeptide(L)'
;MAARTRKKKSPVTKRPHGNPQKAHVSRDPAHVTPPTLGDWIGAARLRTLPLAVSPVVLGTGAALVVDHEFHWVVALCCLIVAVAIQIGVNFANDYSDGIRGTDDHRVGPARLTASRKVKPRTVLIVALVFFGIAAAAGLAIVVRTGHWWMLLVGAACLVAAWFYTGGKRPYGYAGLGEVFVFVFFGLVATLGTAFVQSGVVPDEAWLVGVAAGLLACAVLLANNLRDIDQDRLAGKRTLTVRIGKRATQVLFTLFVLAPFGIVAVLALFYPLAWMALLALIPAACAILIVWTYRAPRELVVALGLTSLTSLALAGFLFWAFVG
;
A
#
# COMPACT_ATOMS: atom_id res chain seq x y z
N MET A 1 -55.05 -39.78 69.02
CA MET A 1 -53.95 -40.01 68.06
C MET A 1 -53.96 -38.90 67.02
N ALA A 2 -53.05 -37.93 67.11
CA ALA A 2 -52.96 -36.81 66.16
C ALA A 2 -51.83 -37.08 65.15
N ALA A 3 -52.17 -37.28 63.88
CA ALA A 3 -51.21 -37.52 62.81
C ALA A 3 -50.68 -36.19 62.23
N ARG A 4 -49.41 -35.87 62.51
CA ARG A 4 -48.66 -34.78 61.88
C ARG A 4 -48.24 -35.17 60.46
N THR A 5 -48.77 -34.51 59.44
CA THR A 5 -48.27 -34.60 58.06
C THR A 5 -47.23 -33.51 57.78
N ARG A 6 -45.98 -33.94 57.56
CA ARG A 6 -44.81 -33.12 57.19
C ARG A 6 -44.99 -32.49 55.80
N LYS A 7 -44.98 -31.16 55.69
CA LYS A 7 -44.78 -30.44 54.42
C LYS A 7 -43.33 -30.63 53.92
N LYS A 8 -43.14 -31.27 52.77
CA LYS A 8 -41.87 -31.31 52.02
C LYS A 8 -41.60 -29.91 51.43
N LYS A 9 -40.46 -29.31 51.75
CA LYS A 9 -39.95 -28.08 51.10
C LYS A 9 -39.34 -28.45 49.76
N SER A 10 -39.80 -27.83 48.67
CA SER A 10 -39.18 -27.92 47.35
C SER A 10 -37.82 -27.21 47.34
N PRO A 11 -36.81 -27.69 46.59
CA PRO A 11 -35.51 -27.04 46.54
C PRO A 11 -35.60 -25.76 45.69
N VAL A 12 -35.12 -24.66 46.25
CA VAL A 12 -34.98 -23.37 45.56
C VAL A 12 -33.89 -23.50 44.49
N THR A 13 -34.28 -23.44 43.22
CA THR A 13 -33.34 -23.36 42.09
C THR A 13 -32.68 -21.98 42.08
N LYS A 14 -31.40 -21.91 42.45
CA LYS A 14 -30.59 -20.70 42.30
C LYS A 14 -30.47 -20.37 40.80
N ARG A 15 -31.05 -19.25 40.37
CA ARG A 15 -30.79 -18.68 39.04
C ARG A 15 -29.33 -18.23 38.98
N PRO A 16 -28.53 -18.60 37.96
CA PRO A 16 -27.18 -18.07 37.82
C PRO A 16 -27.28 -16.60 37.41
N HIS A 17 -26.89 -15.70 38.32
CA HIS A 17 -26.62 -14.31 38.00
C HIS A 17 -25.30 -14.23 37.20
N GLY A 18 -25.38 -14.47 35.90
CA GLY A 18 -24.31 -14.22 34.94
C GLY A 18 -24.87 -13.37 33.81
N ASN A 19 -24.21 -12.25 33.51
CA ASN A 19 -24.56 -11.41 32.36
C ASN A 19 -24.46 -12.27 31.06
N PRO A 20 -25.56 -12.55 30.34
CA PRO A 20 -25.56 -13.46 29.18
C PRO A 20 -24.71 -12.94 28.01
N GLN A 21 -24.33 -11.65 27.99
CA GLN A 21 -23.41 -11.08 27.01
C GLN A 21 -21.93 -11.47 27.18
N LYS A 22 -21.54 -12.16 28.27
CA LYS A 22 -20.15 -12.62 28.48
C LYS A 22 -19.91 -14.10 28.16
N ALA A 23 -20.92 -14.85 27.71
CA ALA A 23 -20.84 -16.30 27.54
C ALA A 23 -20.33 -16.78 26.16
N HIS A 24 -20.00 -15.89 25.23
CA HIS A 24 -19.52 -16.26 23.89
C HIS A 24 -18.12 -15.70 23.55
N VAL A 25 -17.21 -15.63 24.53
CA VAL A 25 -15.79 -15.70 24.20
C VAL A 25 -15.38 -17.15 24.35
N SER A 26 -15.40 -17.88 23.23
CA SER A 26 -14.76 -19.20 23.17
C SER A 26 -13.35 -19.06 23.74
N ARG A 27 -13.11 -19.72 24.88
CA ARG A 27 -11.80 -19.88 25.51
C ARG A 27 -11.07 -21.11 24.97
N ASP A 28 -11.55 -21.72 23.89
CA ASP A 28 -10.72 -22.68 23.17
C ASP A 28 -9.59 -21.91 22.48
N PRO A 29 -8.33 -22.29 22.69
CA PRO A 29 -7.29 -21.91 21.75
C PRO A 29 -7.65 -22.64 20.46
N ALA A 30 -8.49 -22.00 19.63
CA ALA A 30 -8.70 -22.44 18.26
C ALA A 30 -7.32 -22.78 17.71
N HIS A 31 -7.11 -24.02 17.27
CA HIS A 31 -5.84 -24.47 16.70
C HIS A 31 -5.45 -23.47 15.63
N VAL A 32 -4.61 -22.50 16.00
CA VAL A 32 -4.20 -21.45 15.09
C VAL A 32 -3.21 -22.15 14.18
N THR A 33 -3.65 -22.46 12.97
CA THR A 33 -2.80 -23.12 11.99
C THR A 33 -1.54 -22.27 11.80
N PRO A 34 -0.36 -22.91 11.77
CA PRO A 34 0.89 -22.18 11.59
C PRO A 34 0.81 -21.36 10.29
N PRO A 35 1.41 -20.16 10.26
CA PRO A 35 1.36 -19.31 9.08
C PRO A 35 2.01 -20.05 7.90
N THR A 36 1.30 -20.11 6.78
CA THR A 36 1.83 -20.67 5.54
C THR A 36 2.74 -19.66 4.85
N LEU A 37 3.60 -20.11 3.92
CA LEU A 37 4.35 -19.21 3.05
C LEU A 37 3.41 -18.27 2.28
N GLY A 38 2.23 -18.75 1.88
CA GLY A 38 1.18 -17.94 1.25
C GLY A 38 0.66 -16.81 2.16
N ASP A 39 0.56 -17.03 3.47
CA ASP A 39 0.15 -15.98 4.42
C ASP A 39 1.22 -14.86 4.51
N TRP A 40 2.51 -15.21 4.52
CA TRP A 40 3.62 -14.24 4.52
C TRP A 40 3.70 -13.45 3.21
N ILE A 41 3.56 -14.13 2.07
CA ILE A 41 3.51 -13.52 0.75
C ILE A 41 2.28 -12.60 0.65
N GLY A 42 1.13 -13.04 1.16
CA GLY A 42 -0.09 -12.23 1.23
C GLY A 42 0.11 -10.95 2.06
N ALA A 43 0.79 -11.05 3.21
CA ALA A 43 1.10 -9.91 4.08
C ALA A 43 2.07 -8.92 3.44
N ALA A 44 3.02 -9.38 2.61
CA ALA A 44 3.89 -8.52 1.82
C ALA A 44 3.14 -7.73 0.72
N ARG A 45 1.87 -8.10 0.43
CA ARG A 45 0.98 -7.49 -0.58
C ARG A 45 1.62 -7.39 -1.97
N LEU A 46 1.97 -8.53 -2.57
CA LEU A 46 2.59 -8.59 -3.91
C LEU A 46 1.86 -7.76 -4.98
N ARG A 47 0.53 -7.62 -4.88
CA ARG A 47 -0.28 -6.84 -5.82
C ARG A 47 0.02 -5.34 -5.82
N THR A 48 0.68 -4.81 -4.79
CA THR A 48 1.08 -3.40 -4.71
C THR A 48 2.58 -3.21 -4.96
N LEU A 49 3.37 -4.29 -5.09
CA LEU A 49 4.79 -4.18 -5.43
C LEU A 49 5.06 -3.48 -6.76
N PRO A 50 4.23 -3.63 -7.82
CA PRO A 50 4.50 -2.89 -9.05
C PRO A 50 4.57 -1.36 -8.84
N LEU A 51 3.84 -0.80 -7.87
CA LEU A 51 3.94 0.63 -7.52
C LEU A 51 5.31 1.04 -6.94
N ALA A 52 6.05 0.12 -6.33
CA ALA A 52 7.41 0.38 -5.88
C ALA A 52 8.42 0.23 -7.04
N VAL A 53 8.13 -0.63 -8.01
CA VAL A 53 9.00 -0.89 -9.16
C VAL A 53 8.88 0.20 -10.22
N SER A 54 7.66 0.60 -10.57
CA SER A 54 7.37 1.60 -11.60
C SER A 54 8.17 2.91 -11.49
N PRO A 55 8.20 3.62 -10.35
CA PRO A 55 8.95 4.87 -10.23
C PRO A 55 10.47 4.67 -10.41
N VAL A 56 11.01 3.52 -10.00
CA VAL A 56 12.44 3.21 -10.21
C VAL A 56 12.74 2.98 -11.68
N VAL A 57 11.90 2.22 -12.38
CA VAL A 57 12.04 2.00 -13.83
C VAL A 57 11.93 3.32 -14.60
N LEU A 58 10.93 4.15 -14.25
CA LEU A 58 10.73 5.46 -14.85
C LEU A 58 11.90 6.42 -14.58
N GLY A 59 12.36 6.53 -13.33
CA GLY A 59 13.48 7.39 -12.96
C GLY A 59 14.79 6.96 -13.62
N THR A 60 14.99 5.65 -13.75
CA THR A 60 16.15 5.08 -14.47
C THR A 60 16.09 5.42 -15.96
N GLY A 61 14.92 5.28 -16.60
CA GLY A 61 14.74 5.67 -18.00
C GLY A 61 14.99 7.16 -18.21
N ALA A 62 14.46 8.01 -17.32
CA ALA A 62 14.69 9.44 -17.38
C ALA A 62 16.17 9.82 -17.17
N ALA A 63 16.91 9.12 -16.30
CA ALA A 63 18.35 9.34 -16.15
C ALA A 63 19.14 9.04 -17.44
N LEU A 64 18.72 8.02 -18.20
CA LEU A 64 19.34 7.63 -19.47
C LEU A 64 19.19 8.67 -20.58
N VAL A 65 18.23 9.59 -20.46
CA VAL A 65 18.09 10.75 -21.37
C VAL A 65 19.27 11.72 -21.22
N VAL A 66 19.92 11.75 -20.04
CA VAL A 66 20.99 12.70 -19.73
C VAL A 66 22.37 12.14 -20.05
N ASP A 67 22.71 10.98 -19.50
CA ASP A 67 24.07 10.41 -19.53
C ASP A 67 24.20 9.32 -20.62
N HIS A 68 23.08 8.74 -21.08
CA HIS A 68 23.05 7.52 -21.90
C HIS A 68 23.76 6.28 -21.29
N GLU A 69 24.49 6.43 -20.17
CA GLU A 69 25.09 5.33 -19.42
C GLU A 69 24.10 4.67 -18.47
N PHE A 70 23.98 3.34 -18.60
CA PHE A 70 23.13 2.54 -17.71
C PHE A 70 23.89 2.07 -16.46
N HIS A 71 23.75 2.81 -15.36
CA HIS A 71 24.29 2.45 -14.05
C HIS A 71 23.46 1.37 -13.34
N TRP A 72 23.44 0.17 -13.89
CA TRP A 72 22.58 -0.94 -13.45
C TRP A 72 22.72 -1.30 -11.96
N VAL A 73 23.91 -1.15 -11.37
CA VAL A 73 24.13 -1.42 -9.93
C VAL A 73 23.35 -0.41 -9.08
N VAL A 74 23.39 0.87 -9.45
CA VAL A 74 22.67 1.94 -8.73
C VAL A 74 21.17 1.75 -8.92
N ALA A 75 20.71 1.44 -10.14
CA ALA A 75 19.31 1.13 -10.43
C ALA A 75 18.81 -0.07 -9.58
N LEU A 76 19.61 -1.14 -9.49
CA LEU A 76 19.29 -2.31 -8.66
C LEU A 76 19.21 -1.95 -7.18
N CYS A 77 20.14 -1.13 -6.67
CA CYS A 77 20.06 -0.65 -5.29
C CYS A 77 18.80 0.20 -5.05
N CYS A 78 18.42 1.08 -5.99
CA CYS A 78 17.19 1.87 -5.90
C CYS A 78 15.95 0.96 -5.86
N LEU A 79 15.95 -0.10 -6.67
CA LEU A 79 14.89 -1.10 -6.68
C LEU A 79 14.79 -1.84 -5.33
N ILE A 80 15.93 -2.25 -4.76
CA ILE A 80 16.00 -2.88 -3.44
C ILE A 80 15.44 -1.92 -2.38
N VAL A 81 15.84 -0.65 -2.39
CA VAL A 81 15.31 0.37 -1.45
C VAL A 81 13.79 0.47 -1.58
N ALA A 82 13.27 0.69 -2.78
CA ALA A 82 11.84 0.90 -3.01
C ALA A 82 11.01 -0.32 -2.59
N VAL A 83 11.41 -1.52 -3.02
CA VAL A 83 10.72 -2.77 -2.71
C VAL A 83 10.81 -3.10 -1.22
N ALA A 84 11.98 -2.94 -0.60
CA ALA A 84 12.16 -3.23 0.82
C ALA A 84 11.35 -2.25 1.70
N ILE A 85 11.31 -0.95 1.38
CA ILE A 85 10.45 0.01 2.09
C ILE A 85 8.98 -0.38 1.93
N GLN A 86 8.53 -0.70 0.72
CA GLN A 86 7.15 -1.10 0.47
C GLN A 86 6.73 -2.34 1.26
N ILE A 87 7.59 -3.37 1.31
CA ILE A 87 7.34 -4.59 2.09
C ILE A 87 7.38 -4.27 3.59
N GLY A 88 8.36 -3.50 4.05
CA GLY A 88 8.49 -3.06 5.46
C GLY A 88 7.26 -2.30 5.94
N VAL A 89 6.75 -1.36 5.15
CA VAL A 89 5.50 -0.63 5.42
C VAL A 89 4.31 -1.60 5.46
N ASN A 90 4.23 -2.57 4.55
CA ASN A 90 3.13 -3.53 4.56
C ASN A 90 3.09 -4.37 5.84
N PHE A 91 4.24 -4.83 6.34
CA PHE A 91 4.32 -5.53 7.62
C PHE A 91 4.10 -4.61 8.83
N ALA A 92 4.62 -3.37 8.80
CA ALA A 92 4.38 -2.37 9.85
C ALA A 92 2.88 -2.02 9.96
N ASN A 93 2.19 -1.95 8.81
CA ASN A 93 0.74 -1.77 8.74
C ASN A 93 0.02 -2.98 9.32
N ASP A 94 0.42 -4.21 8.97
CA ASP A 94 -0.12 -5.45 9.55
C ASP A 94 -0.02 -5.43 11.07
N TYR A 95 1.18 -5.18 11.60
CA TYR A 95 1.43 -5.04 13.03
C TYR A 95 0.55 -3.99 13.72
N SER A 96 0.53 -2.76 13.18
CA SER A 96 -0.13 -1.62 13.82
C SER A 96 -1.66 -1.78 13.83
N ASP A 97 -2.25 -2.25 12.72
CA ASP A 97 -3.70 -2.42 12.61
C ASP A 97 -4.19 -3.65 13.39
N GLY A 98 -3.37 -4.71 13.46
CA GLY A 98 -3.69 -5.91 14.24
C GLY A 98 -3.70 -5.69 15.75
N ILE A 99 -2.82 -4.83 16.27
CA ILE A 99 -2.83 -4.45 17.70
C ILE A 99 -4.01 -3.53 18.04
N ARG A 100 -4.45 -2.71 17.08
CA ARG A 100 -5.57 -1.76 17.26
C ARG A 100 -6.96 -2.38 17.15
N GLY A 101 -7.08 -3.61 16.64
CA GLY A 101 -8.38 -4.27 16.43
C GLY A 101 -9.18 -3.72 15.23
N THR A 102 -8.55 -2.90 14.37
CA THR A 102 -9.20 -2.32 13.18
C THR A 102 -9.52 -3.33 12.08
N ASP A 103 -9.06 -4.57 12.20
CA ASP A 103 -9.15 -5.61 11.16
C ASP A 103 -10.19 -6.72 11.46
N ASP A 104 -10.97 -6.64 12.55
CA ASP A 104 -11.91 -7.70 12.96
C ASP A 104 -13.01 -8.02 11.92
N HIS A 105 -13.27 -7.12 10.96
CA HIS A 105 -14.32 -7.27 9.95
C HIS A 105 -13.83 -7.13 8.49
N ARG A 106 -12.52 -7.10 8.22
CA ARG A 106 -11.93 -6.68 6.92
C ARG A 106 -12.31 -7.55 5.70
N VAL A 107 -12.49 -6.92 4.52
CA VAL A 107 -12.84 -7.57 3.23
C VAL A 107 -11.61 -7.84 2.32
N GLY A 108 -10.44 -8.16 2.90
CA GLY A 108 -9.18 -8.42 2.20
C GLY A 108 -8.43 -9.64 2.73
N PRO A 109 -7.25 -10.01 2.17
CA PRO A 109 -6.48 -11.16 2.67
C PRO A 109 -6.24 -11.04 4.17
N ALA A 110 -6.43 -12.14 4.90
CA ALA A 110 -6.26 -12.15 6.34
C ALA A 110 -4.85 -11.67 6.73
N ARG A 111 -4.76 -10.76 7.70
CA ARG A 111 -3.49 -10.27 8.24
C ARG A 111 -2.89 -11.26 9.22
N LEU A 112 -1.56 -11.33 9.27
CA LEU A 112 -0.83 -12.29 10.11
C LEU A 112 -1.05 -12.02 11.61
N THR A 113 -1.10 -10.75 12.00
CA THR A 113 -1.32 -10.35 13.40
C THR A 113 -2.79 -10.42 13.80
N ALA A 114 -3.71 -9.93 12.95
CA ALA A 114 -5.14 -9.95 13.24
C ALA A 114 -5.71 -11.38 13.32
N SER A 115 -5.19 -12.31 12.51
CA SER A 115 -5.54 -13.74 12.58
C SER A 115 -4.95 -14.47 13.79
N ARG A 116 -4.16 -13.79 14.63
CA ARG A 116 -3.40 -14.36 15.77
C ARG A 116 -2.46 -15.51 15.38
N LYS A 117 -2.22 -15.74 14.09
CA LYS A 117 -1.29 -16.76 13.56
C LYS A 117 0.17 -16.46 13.92
N VAL A 118 0.51 -15.19 14.05
CA VAL A 118 1.87 -14.74 14.36
C VAL A 118 1.86 -13.74 15.50
N LYS A 119 2.82 -13.89 16.42
CA LYS A 119 3.03 -12.91 17.50
C LYS A 119 3.32 -11.53 16.89
N PRO A 120 2.65 -10.44 17.31
CA PRO A 120 2.87 -9.11 16.75
C PRO A 120 4.35 -8.68 16.74
N ARG A 121 5.11 -9.03 17.79
CA ARG A 121 6.55 -8.75 17.85
C ARG A 121 7.33 -9.33 16.67
N THR A 122 6.98 -10.52 16.19
CA THR A 122 7.64 -11.15 15.04
C THR A 122 7.36 -10.37 13.75
N VAL A 123 6.12 -9.93 13.53
CA VAL A 123 5.76 -9.12 12.36
C VAL A 123 6.46 -7.76 12.39
N LEU A 124 6.60 -7.15 13.56
CA LEU A 124 7.39 -5.92 13.74
C LEU A 124 8.88 -6.13 13.41
N ILE A 125 9.49 -7.23 13.88
CA ILE A 125 10.89 -7.54 13.57
C ILE A 125 11.08 -7.69 12.05
N VAL A 126 10.16 -8.39 11.36
CA VAL A 126 10.22 -8.52 9.89
C VAL A 126 10.14 -7.15 9.22
N ALA A 127 9.23 -6.27 9.65
CA ALA A 127 9.16 -4.90 9.14
C ALA A 127 10.50 -4.14 9.31
N LEU A 128 11.11 -4.22 10.49
CA LEU A 128 12.39 -3.58 10.79
C LEU A 128 13.56 -4.16 9.99
N VAL A 129 13.57 -5.48 9.73
CA VAL A 129 14.58 -6.12 8.86
C VAL A 129 14.50 -5.55 7.44
N PHE A 130 13.30 -5.40 6.88
CA PHE A 130 13.14 -4.80 5.55
C PHE A 130 13.55 -3.31 5.53
N PHE A 131 13.25 -2.54 6.59
CA PHE A 131 13.79 -1.19 6.70
C PHE A 131 15.31 -1.15 6.84
N GLY A 132 15.92 -2.13 7.53
CA GLY A 132 17.37 -2.29 7.59
C GLY A 132 18.00 -2.60 6.23
N ILE A 133 17.38 -3.48 5.43
CA ILE A 133 17.80 -3.77 4.06
C ILE A 133 17.74 -2.50 3.19
N ALA A 134 16.65 -1.74 3.28
CA ALA A 134 16.51 -0.47 2.58
C ALA A 134 17.58 0.55 3.01
N ALA A 135 17.85 0.66 4.31
CA ALA A 135 18.88 1.57 4.83
C ALA A 135 20.29 1.18 4.36
N ALA A 136 20.61 -0.13 4.34
CA ALA A 136 21.89 -0.63 3.86
C ALA A 136 22.08 -0.36 2.35
N ALA A 137 21.06 -0.65 1.53
CA ALA A 137 21.09 -0.36 0.10
C ALA A 137 21.17 1.15 -0.18
N GLY A 138 20.42 1.96 0.57
CA GLY A 138 20.49 3.43 0.49
C GLY A 138 21.86 3.98 0.86
N LEU A 139 22.48 3.45 1.92
CA LEU A 139 23.85 3.82 2.30
C LEU A 139 24.85 3.44 1.22
N ALA A 140 24.72 2.26 0.60
CA ALA A 140 25.57 1.85 -0.52
C ALA A 140 25.48 2.82 -1.71
N ILE A 141 24.27 3.30 -2.05
CA ILE A 141 24.08 4.34 -3.08
C ILE A 141 24.81 5.62 -2.68
N VAL A 142 24.64 6.09 -1.44
CA VAL A 142 25.26 7.33 -0.95
C VAL A 142 26.79 7.24 -0.98
N VAL A 143 27.36 6.13 -0.51
CA VAL A 143 28.81 5.91 -0.53
C VAL A 143 29.33 5.86 -1.98
N ARG A 144 28.58 5.26 -2.90
CA ARG A 144 28.98 5.12 -4.32
C ARG A 144 28.90 6.43 -5.10
N THR A 145 27.91 7.27 -4.80
CA THR A 145 27.61 8.52 -5.53
C THR A 145 28.19 9.77 -4.87
N GLY A 146 28.52 9.70 -3.57
CA GLY A 146 29.00 10.84 -2.78
C GLY A 146 27.90 11.82 -2.34
N HIS A 147 26.62 11.56 -2.66
CA HIS A 147 25.51 12.44 -2.32
C HIS A 147 25.00 12.24 -0.88
N TRP A 148 25.81 12.63 0.12
CA TRP A 148 25.52 12.42 1.54
C TRP A 148 24.18 13.01 2.03
N TRP A 149 23.71 14.08 1.40
CA TRP A 149 22.42 14.68 1.73
C TRP A 149 21.23 13.75 1.45
N MET A 150 21.37 12.73 0.59
CA MET A 150 20.34 11.71 0.35
C MET A 150 20.06 10.84 1.58
N LEU A 151 20.94 10.82 2.58
CA LEU A 151 20.63 10.18 3.87
C LEU A 151 19.46 10.88 4.58
N LEU A 152 19.33 12.21 4.44
CA LEU A 152 18.20 12.95 4.99
C LEU A 152 16.89 12.58 4.28
N VAL A 153 16.95 12.41 2.96
CA VAL A 153 15.79 11.96 2.16
C VAL A 153 15.39 10.54 2.56
N GLY A 154 16.35 9.62 2.66
CA GLY A 154 16.11 8.25 3.12
C GLY A 154 15.52 8.19 4.53
N ALA A 155 16.04 9.00 5.46
CA ALA A 155 15.48 9.12 6.81
C ALA A 155 14.04 9.65 6.78
N ALA A 156 13.76 10.67 5.95
CA ALA A 156 12.40 11.19 5.77
C ALA A 156 11.45 10.12 5.22
N CYS A 157 11.88 9.29 4.27
CA CYS A 157 11.09 8.16 3.76
C CYS A 157 10.76 7.14 4.85
N LEU A 158 11.72 6.78 5.71
CA LEU A 158 11.49 5.83 6.82
C LEU A 158 10.57 6.42 7.89
N VAL A 159 10.73 7.71 8.20
CA VAL A 159 9.85 8.43 9.14
C VAL A 159 8.43 8.49 8.59
N ALA A 160 8.26 8.87 7.32
CA ALA A 160 6.95 8.87 6.66
C ALA A 160 6.33 7.47 6.68
N ALA A 161 7.08 6.44 6.26
CA ALA A 161 6.67 5.04 6.32
C ALA A 161 6.14 4.62 7.69
N TRP A 162 6.81 5.03 8.78
CA TRP A 162 6.40 4.70 10.14
C TRP A 162 5.13 5.45 10.58
N PHE A 163 5.05 6.75 10.34
CA PHE A 163 3.90 7.57 10.76
C PHE A 163 2.66 7.42 9.87
N TYR A 164 2.78 6.72 8.74
CA TYR A 164 1.64 6.42 7.86
C TYR A 164 0.55 5.61 8.59
N THR A 165 0.95 4.60 9.39
CA THR A 165 0.05 3.78 10.21
C THR A 165 0.42 3.72 11.69
N GLY A 166 1.68 3.97 12.04
CA GLY A 166 2.18 4.04 13.41
C GLY A 166 1.89 5.39 14.09
N GLY A 167 2.03 5.41 15.42
CA GLY A 167 1.88 6.62 16.23
C GLY A 167 0.44 6.99 16.61
N LYS A 168 0.26 7.95 17.53
CA LYS A 168 -1.06 8.27 18.12
C LYS A 168 -2.09 8.82 17.12
N ARG A 169 -1.64 9.37 15.98
CA ARG A 169 -2.48 9.96 14.93
C ARG A 169 -1.87 9.68 13.54
N PRO A 170 -2.03 8.46 12.99
CA PRO A 170 -1.50 8.14 11.67
C PRO A 170 -2.17 9.02 10.61
N TYR A 171 -1.35 9.69 9.79
CA TYR A 171 -1.88 10.63 8.81
C TYR A 171 -2.62 9.93 7.65
N GLY A 172 -2.38 8.63 7.44
CA GLY A 172 -3.20 7.80 6.55
C GLY A 172 -4.69 7.82 6.92
N TYR A 173 -5.02 8.04 8.20
CA TYR A 173 -6.41 8.13 8.68
C TYR A 173 -6.95 9.57 8.67
N ALA A 174 -6.09 10.55 8.38
CA ALA A 174 -6.42 11.97 8.36
C ALA A 174 -6.78 12.49 6.95
N GLY A 175 -6.94 11.61 5.97
CA GLY A 175 -7.30 11.98 4.59
C GLY A 175 -6.17 12.65 3.82
N LEU A 176 -4.92 12.51 4.29
CA LEU A 176 -3.72 13.00 3.61
C LEU A 176 -2.99 11.88 2.86
N GLY A 177 -3.50 10.64 2.91
CA GLY A 177 -2.81 9.47 2.37
C GLY A 177 -2.41 9.64 0.90
N GLU A 178 -3.31 10.19 0.08
CA GLU A 178 -3.08 10.44 -1.35
C GLU A 178 -1.95 11.45 -1.56
N VAL A 179 -1.85 12.52 -0.77
CA VAL A 179 -0.76 13.50 -0.88
C VAL A 179 0.60 12.85 -0.57
N PHE A 180 0.67 12.06 0.49
CA PHE A 180 1.92 11.38 0.86
C PHE A 180 2.30 10.30 -0.14
N VAL A 181 1.33 9.53 -0.65
CA VAL A 181 1.59 8.54 -1.70
C VAL A 181 2.08 9.23 -2.96
N PHE A 182 1.45 10.33 -3.39
CA PHE A 182 1.92 11.11 -4.54
C PHE A 182 3.37 11.58 -4.38
N VAL A 183 3.70 12.15 -3.22
CA VAL A 183 5.06 12.67 -2.95
C VAL A 183 6.07 11.55 -2.85
N PHE A 184 5.85 10.53 -2.03
CA PHE A 184 6.88 9.53 -1.74
C PHE A 184 6.97 8.42 -2.80
N PHE A 185 5.83 7.90 -3.28
CA PHE A 185 5.82 6.87 -4.31
C PHE A 185 5.96 7.44 -5.72
N GLY A 186 5.47 8.65 -5.97
CA GLY A 186 5.60 9.32 -7.26
C GLY A 186 6.93 10.07 -7.36
N LEU A 187 7.00 11.23 -6.71
CA LEU A 187 8.09 12.19 -6.90
C LEU A 187 9.41 11.70 -6.29
N VAL A 188 9.47 11.45 -4.98
CA VAL A 188 10.73 11.10 -4.29
C VAL A 188 11.35 9.84 -4.86
N ALA A 189 10.56 8.79 -5.11
CA ALA A 189 11.06 7.55 -5.69
C ALA A 189 11.59 7.74 -7.12
N THR A 190 10.85 8.44 -7.99
CA THR A 190 11.25 8.65 -9.39
C THR A 190 12.42 9.62 -9.51
N LEU A 191 12.30 10.81 -8.92
CA LEU A 191 13.31 11.87 -9.01
C LEU A 191 14.57 11.48 -8.26
N GLY A 192 14.43 10.83 -7.10
CA GLY A 192 15.57 10.30 -6.34
C GLY A 192 16.32 9.25 -7.16
N THR A 193 15.61 8.34 -7.83
CA THR A 193 16.23 7.34 -8.71
C THR A 193 16.95 7.98 -9.91
N ALA A 194 16.36 9.01 -10.51
CA ALA A 194 16.98 9.75 -11.61
C ALA A 194 18.26 10.47 -11.12
N PHE A 195 18.15 11.22 -10.02
CA PHE A 195 19.24 12.01 -9.46
C PHE A 195 20.45 11.16 -9.07
N VAL A 196 20.25 10.05 -8.37
CA VAL A 196 21.40 9.22 -7.94
C VAL A 196 22.08 8.50 -9.09
N GLN A 197 21.45 8.45 -10.27
CA GLN A 197 22.05 7.87 -11.47
C GLN A 197 22.74 8.92 -12.34
N SER A 198 22.09 10.05 -12.67
CA SER A 198 22.65 11.04 -13.59
C SER A 198 23.19 12.32 -12.92
N GLY A 199 23.09 12.44 -11.59
CA GLY A 199 23.50 13.62 -10.83
C GLY A 199 22.58 14.84 -10.99
N VAL A 200 21.55 14.76 -11.83
CA VAL A 200 20.56 15.81 -12.09
C VAL A 200 19.15 15.22 -12.17
N VAL A 201 18.12 16.07 -12.14
CA VAL A 201 16.73 15.63 -12.31
C VAL A 201 16.19 16.26 -13.60
N PRO A 202 16.13 15.51 -14.71
CA PRO A 202 15.64 16.04 -15.98
C PRO A 202 14.11 16.21 -15.96
N ASP A 203 13.56 16.99 -16.89
CA ASP A 203 12.13 17.32 -16.95
C ASP A 203 11.25 16.08 -17.16
N GLU A 204 11.75 15.09 -17.90
CA GLU A 204 11.12 13.78 -18.09
C GLU A 204 10.86 13.11 -16.76
N ALA A 205 11.82 13.17 -15.82
CA ALA A 205 11.71 12.56 -14.49
C ALA A 205 10.56 13.20 -13.69
N TRP A 206 10.36 14.52 -13.80
CA TRP A 206 9.23 15.23 -13.17
C TRP A 206 7.90 14.76 -13.74
N LEU A 207 7.78 14.74 -15.06
CA LEU A 207 6.56 14.32 -15.75
C LEU A 207 6.18 12.88 -15.39
N VAL A 208 7.12 11.95 -15.50
CA VAL A 208 6.84 10.53 -15.20
C VAL A 208 6.70 10.27 -13.69
N GLY A 209 7.32 11.09 -12.84
CA GLY A 209 7.12 11.06 -11.39
C GLY A 209 5.70 11.46 -10.98
N VAL A 210 5.14 12.49 -11.64
CA VAL A 210 3.73 12.86 -11.48
C VAL A 210 2.82 11.73 -11.96
N ALA A 211 3.10 11.14 -13.12
CA ALA A 211 2.33 10.01 -13.66
C ALA A 211 2.31 8.81 -12.69
N ALA A 212 3.47 8.42 -12.15
CA ALA A 212 3.60 7.35 -11.17
C ALA A 212 2.83 7.68 -9.87
N GLY A 213 2.96 8.91 -9.38
CA GLY A 213 2.26 9.37 -8.18
C GLY A 213 0.75 9.33 -8.31
N LEU A 214 0.19 9.77 -9.45
CA LEU A 214 -1.24 9.73 -9.72
C LEU A 214 -1.78 8.29 -9.74
N LEU A 215 -1.05 7.35 -10.36
CA LEU A 215 -1.45 5.94 -10.38
C LEU A 215 -1.35 5.30 -8.99
N ALA A 216 -0.33 5.65 -8.21
CA ALA A 216 -0.22 5.21 -6.82
C ALA A 216 -1.40 5.74 -5.96
N CYS A 217 -1.81 7.00 -6.17
CA CYS A 217 -3.01 7.55 -5.56
C CYS A 217 -4.28 6.83 -6.00
N ALA A 218 -4.41 6.48 -7.29
CA ALA A 218 -5.56 5.73 -7.79
C ALA A 218 -5.68 4.34 -7.12
N VAL A 219 -4.56 3.63 -6.94
CA VAL A 219 -4.53 2.36 -6.17
C VAL A 219 -5.01 2.59 -4.74
N LEU A 220 -4.55 3.66 -4.07
CA LEU A 220 -4.99 3.98 -2.72
C LEU A 220 -6.49 4.32 -2.66
N LEU A 221 -7.01 5.08 -3.64
CA LEU A 221 -8.44 5.39 -3.73
C LEU A 221 -9.29 4.13 -3.94
N ALA A 222 -8.86 3.19 -4.79
CA ALA A 222 -9.55 1.91 -4.95
C ALA A 222 -9.57 1.10 -3.63
N ASN A 223 -8.46 1.13 -2.88
CA ASN A 223 -8.39 0.50 -1.56
C ASN A 223 -9.34 1.18 -0.56
N ASN A 224 -9.34 2.50 -0.49
CA ASN A 224 -10.19 3.28 0.42
C ASN A 224 -11.68 3.18 0.04
N LEU A 225 -11.99 3.03 -1.24
CA LEU A 225 -13.36 2.82 -1.72
C LEU A 225 -13.90 1.44 -1.37
N ARG A 226 -13.04 0.41 -1.39
CA ARG A 226 -13.40 -0.94 -0.93
C ARG A 226 -13.81 -0.94 0.53
N ASP A 227 -13.08 -0.20 1.35
CA ASP A 227 -13.22 -0.23 2.80
C ASP A 227 -14.08 0.93 3.35
N ILE A 228 -14.75 1.71 2.49
CA ILE A 228 -15.43 2.97 2.85
C ILE A 228 -16.41 2.84 4.03
N ASP A 229 -17.24 1.79 4.04
CA ASP A 229 -18.24 1.58 5.09
C ASP A 229 -17.58 1.19 6.42
N GLN A 230 -16.54 0.35 6.35
CA GLN A 230 -15.79 -0.12 7.51
C GLN A 230 -14.96 1.01 8.12
N ASP A 231 -14.30 1.79 7.28
CA ASP A 231 -13.51 2.94 7.69
C ASP A 231 -14.39 4.01 8.35
N ARG A 232 -15.62 4.21 7.85
CA ARG A 232 -16.61 5.08 8.49
C ARG A 232 -17.01 4.57 9.88
N LEU A 233 -17.32 3.28 10.03
CA LEU A 233 -17.68 2.66 11.31
C LEU A 233 -16.52 2.72 12.32
N ALA A 234 -15.27 2.55 11.85
CA ALA A 234 -14.07 2.65 12.66
C ALA A 234 -13.65 4.11 12.98
N GLY A 235 -14.40 5.12 12.52
CA GLY A 235 -14.11 6.53 12.76
C GLY A 235 -12.91 7.08 11.98
N LYS A 236 -12.41 6.37 10.97
CA LYS A 236 -11.33 6.85 10.10
C LYS A 236 -11.87 7.95 9.18
N ARG A 237 -11.07 8.98 8.92
CA ARG A 237 -11.44 10.12 8.07
C ARG A 237 -10.57 10.16 6.81
N THR A 238 -10.48 9.04 6.10
CA THR A 238 -9.82 8.94 4.79
C THR A 238 -10.47 9.89 3.78
N LEU A 239 -9.76 10.23 2.69
CA LEU A 239 -10.29 11.13 1.68
C LEU A 239 -11.62 10.60 1.14
N THR A 240 -11.68 9.32 0.82
CA THR A 240 -12.89 8.62 0.34
C THR A 240 -14.07 8.69 1.31
N VAL A 241 -13.84 8.58 2.62
CA VAL A 241 -14.90 8.75 3.62
C VAL A 241 -15.42 10.19 3.64
N ARG A 242 -14.55 11.19 3.43
CA ARG A 242 -14.91 12.61 3.43
C ARG A 242 -15.68 13.04 2.17
N ILE A 243 -15.22 12.63 0.99
CA ILE A 243 -15.80 13.06 -0.29
C ILE A 243 -16.91 12.11 -0.79
N GLY A 244 -16.96 10.90 -0.23
CA GLY A 244 -17.95 9.88 -0.58
C GLY A 244 -17.62 9.09 -1.85
N LYS A 245 -18.46 8.07 -2.11
CA LYS A 245 -18.28 7.09 -3.19
C LYS A 245 -18.19 7.73 -4.58
N ARG A 246 -19.17 8.55 -4.98
CA ARG A 246 -19.22 9.14 -6.33
C ARG A 246 -18.02 10.03 -6.64
N ALA A 247 -17.68 10.93 -5.73
CA ALA A 247 -16.51 11.79 -5.90
C ALA A 247 -15.21 10.98 -5.94
N THR A 248 -15.11 9.90 -5.17
CA THR A 248 -13.97 8.97 -5.23
C THR A 248 -13.87 8.27 -6.59
N GLN A 249 -14.99 7.84 -7.18
CA GLN A 249 -15.00 7.22 -8.52
C GLN A 249 -14.50 8.21 -9.59
N VAL A 250 -14.97 9.46 -9.55
CA VAL A 250 -14.50 10.52 -10.45
C VAL A 250 -13.02 10.79 -10.26
N LEU A 251 -12.57 10.99 -9.02
CA LEU A 251 -11.17 11.26 -8.72
C LEU A 251 -10.25 10.11 -9.12
N PHE A 252 -10.69 8.87 -8.90
CA PHE A 252 -9.99 7.67 -9.38
C PHE A 252 -9.83 7.70 -10.91
N THR A 253 -10.90 7.98 -11.66
CA THR A 253 -10.84 8.08 -13.12
C THR A 253 -9.87 9.17 -13.58
N LEU A 254 -9.89 10.35 -12.93
CA LEU A 254 -8.96 11.43 -13.24
C LEU A 254 -7.50 11.03 -13.00
N PHE A 255 -7.22 10.39 -11.86
CA PHE A 255 -5.88 9.94 -11.51
C PHE A 255 -5.37 8.82 -12.43
N VAL A 256 -6.26 7.99 -12.96
CA VAL A 256 -5.89 6.95 -13.94
C VAL A 256 -5.66 7.55 -15.33
N LEU A 257 -6.46 8.54 -15.76
CA LEU A 257 -6.39 9.08 -17.13
C LEU A 257 -5.34 10.19 -17.31
N ALA A 258 -5.11 11.03 -16.30
CA ALA A 258 -4.14 12.12 -16.38
C ALA A 258 -2.70 11.69 -16.76
N PRO A 259 -2.17 10.54 -16.27
CA PRO A 259 -0.90 9.97 -16.75
C PRO A 259 -0.82 9.79 -18.27
N PHE A 260 -1.94 9.48 -18.95
CA PHE A 260 -1.95 9.31 -20.40
C PHE A 260 -1.90 10.65 -21.15
N GLY A 261 -2.34 11.75 -20.53
CA GLY A 261 -2.06 13.09 -21.04
C GLY A 261 -0.56 13.41 -21.00
N ILE A 262 0.12 13.01 -19.92
CA ILE A 262 1.59 13.15 -19.82
C ILE A 262 2.28 12.29 -20.88
N VAL A 263 1.83 11.04 -21.07
CA VAL A 263 2.32 10.17 -22.16
C VAL A 263 2.15 10.83 -23.52
N ALA A 264 1.00 11.43 -23.81
CA ALA A 264 0.76 12.10 -25.08
C ALA A 264 1.72 13.29 -25.31
N VAL A 265 2.03 14.06 -24.27
CA VAL A 265 3.03 15.15 -24.33
C VAL A 265 4.43 14.57 -24.58
N LEU A 266 4.84 13.55 -23.83
CA LEU A 266 6.14 12.88 -24.02
C LEU A 266 6.25 12.27 -25.42
N ALA A 267 5.16 11.73 -25.97
CA ALA A 267 5.14 11.10 -27.29
C ALA A 267 5.35 12.08 -28.45
N LEU A 268 5.26 13.39 -28.22
CA LEU A 268 5.66 14.41 -29.19
C LEU A 268 7.18 14.47 -29.38
N PHE A 269 7.94 14.08 -28.34
CA PHE A 269 9.41 14.12 -28.33
C PHE A 269 10.02 12.71 -28.44
N TYR A 270 9.32 11.71 -27.90
CA TYR A 270 9.72 10.29 -27.88
C TYR A 270 8.63 9.46 -28.58
N PRO A 271 8.67 9.28 -29.92
CA PRO A 271 7.57 8.63 -30.66
C PRO A 271 7.21 7.23 -30.14
N LEU A 272 8.17 6.48 -29.59
CA LEU A 272 7.92 5.17 -29.01
C LEU A 272 7.02 5.23 -27.76
N ALA A 273 6.88 6.38 -27.11
CA ALA A 273 5.99 6.57 -25.97
C ALA A 273 4.51 6.39 -26.35
N TRP A 274 4.14 6.47 -27.63
CA TRP A 274 2.79 6.08 -28.09
C TRP A 274 2.44 4.63 -27.74
N MET A 275 3.44 3.73 -27.65
CA MET A 275 3.22 2.35 -27.21
C MET A 275 2.71 2.27 -25.76
N ALA A 276 3.01 3.27 -24.93
CA ALA A 276 2.53 3.33 -23.56
C ALA A 276 1.00 3.48 -23.48
N LEU A 277 0.33 3.91 -24.56
CA LEU A 277 -1.13 3.89 -24.66
C LEU A 277 -1.72 2.48 -24.58
N LEU A 278 -0.97 1.42 -24.85
CA LEU A 278 -1.44 0.04 -24.63
C LEU A 278 -1.80 -0.22 -23.16
N ALA A 279 -1.19 0.52 -22.22
CA ALA A 279 -1.56 0.47 -20.81
C ALA A 279 -2.96 1.03 -20.52
N LEU A 280 -3.62 1.69 -21.49
CA LEU A 280 -5.04 2.07 -21.39
C LEU A 280 -5.94 0.85 -21.27
N ILE A 281 -5.55 -0.32 -21.77
CA ILE A 281 -6.38 -1.54 -21.70
C ILE A 281 -6.65 -1.93 -20.24
N PRO A 282 -5.62 -2.23 -19.40
CA PRO A 282 -5.87 -2.48 -17.98
C PRO A 282 -6.44 -1.26 -17.24
N ALA A 283 -6.12 -0.04 -17.66
CA ALA A 283 -6.63 1.18 -17.05
C ALA A 283 -8.16 1.34 -17.23
N ALA A 284 -8.64 1.15 -18.46
CA ALA A 284 -10.06 1.20 -18.81
C ALA A 284 -10.84 0.10 -18.09
N CYS A 285 -10.30 -1.12 -18.01
CA CYS A 285 -10.87 -2.21 -17.23
C CYS A 285 -10.98 -1.83 -15.73
N ALA A 286 -9.94 -1.23 -15.15
CA ALA A 286 -9.97 -0.79 -13.76
C ALA A 286 -11.03 0.30 -13.53
N ILE A 287 -11.11 1.30 -14.42
CA ILE A 287 -12.14 2.35 -14.38
C ILE A 287 -13.54 1.72 -14.47
N LEU A 288 -13.78 0.84 -15.44
CA LEU A 288 -15.07 0.18 -15.61
C LEU A 288 -15.50 -0.56 -14.35
N ILE A 289 -14.59 -1.32 -13.73
CA ILE A 289 -14.85 -2.02 -12.47
C ILE A 289 -15.18 -1.00 -11.36
N VAL A 290 -14.41 0.07 -11.20
CA VAL A 290 -14.66 1.09 -10.16
C VAL A 290 -16.04 1.75 -10.31
N TRP A 291 -16.56 1.89 -11.54
CA TRP A 291 -17.89 2.46 -11.77
C TRP A 291 -19.03 1.45 -11.63
N THR A 292 -18.78 0.17 -11.93
CA THR A 292 -19.83 -0.86 -12.04
C THR A 292 -19.82 -1.88 -10.90
N TYR A 293 -18.86 -1.79 -9.96
CA TYR A 293 -18.70 -2.79 -8.90
C TYR A 293 -19.96 -2.99 -8.06
N ARG A 294 -20.26 -4.25 -7.77
CA ARG A 294 -21.37 -4.67 -6.90
C ARG A 294 -20.88 -5.18 -5.55
N ALA A 295 -19.70 -5.80 -5.52
CA ALA A 295 -19.08 -6.33 -4.31
C ALA A 295 -17.71 -5.68 -4.06
N PRO A 296 -17.33 -5.38 -2.80
CA PRO A 296 -16.03 -4.76 -2.47
C PRO A 296 -14.82 -5.56 -3.00
N ARG A 297 -14.91 -6.89 -3.08
CA ARG A 297 -13.85 -7.75 -3.63
C ARG A 297 -13.47 -7.44 -5.07
N GLU A 298 -14.39 -6.89 -5.87
CA GLU A 298 -14.14 -6.51 -7.27
C GLU A 298 -13.15 -5.34 -7.35
N LEU A 299 -13.17 -4.43 -6.36
CA LEU A 299 -12.21 -3.33 -6.26
C LEU A 299 -10.78 -3.81 -5.98
N VAL A 300 -10.60 -5.04 -5.48
CA VAL A 300 -9.27 -5.66 -5.37
C VAL A 300 -8.70 -5.99 -6.76
N VAL A 301 -9.56 -6.33 -7.72
CA VAL A 301 -9.17 -6.54 -9.13
C VAL A 301 -8.83 -5.21 -9.78
N ALA A 302 -9.68 -4.18 -9.60
CA ALA A 302 -9.40 -2.83 -10.11
C ALA A 302 -8.05 -2.31 -9.60
N LEU A 303 -7.77 -2.46 -8.31
CA LEU A 303 -6.49 -2.11 -7.70
C LEU A 303 -5.30 -2.82 -8.37
N GLY A 304 -5.41 -4.14 -8.60
CA GLY A 304 -4.38 -4.92 -9.27
C GLY A 304 -4.15 -4.47 -10.71
N LEU A 305 -5.22 -4.18 -11.45
CA LEU A 305 -5.14 -3.66 -12.82
C LEU A 305 -4.51 -2.26 -12.86
N THR A 306 -4.85 -1.36 -11.94
CA THR A 306 -4.20 -0.04 -11.84
C THR A 306 -2.72 -0.16 -11.52
N SER A 307 -2.34 -1.08 -10.62
CA SER A 307 -0.93 -1.36 -10.34
C SER A 307 -0.20 -1.92 -11.57
N LEU A 308 -0.86 -2.77 -12.37
CA LEU A 308 -0.32 -3.27 -13.63
C LEU A 308 -0.20 -2.17 -14.69
N THR A 309 -1.18 -1.26 -14.79
CA THR A 309 -1.11 -0.06 -15.63
C THR A 309 0.13 0.77 -15.32
N SER A 310 0.43 0.98 -14.03
CA SER A 310 1.64 1.71 -13.62
C SER A 310 2.92 1.02 -14.07
N LEU A 311 2.98 -0.32 -14.00
CA LEU A 311 4.16 -1.06 -14.44
C LEU A 311 4.30 -1.09 -15.96
N ALA A 312 3.19 -1.26 -16.67
CA ALA A 312 3.17 -1.22 -18.13
C ALA A 312 3.62 0.15 -18.66
N LEU A 313 3.08 1.25 -18.09
CA LEU A 313 3.53 2.61 -18.42
C LEU A 313 5.02 2.78 -18.14
N ALA A 314 5.50 2.29 -17.00
CA ALA A 314 6.92 2.37 -16.66
C ALA A 314 7.81 1.66 -17.68
N GLY A 315 7.46 0.44 -18.09
CA GLY A 315 8.21 -0.31 -19.09
C GLY A 315 8.21 0.34 -20.47
N PHE A 316 7.06 0.79 -20.95
CA PHE A 316 6.96 1.45 -22.27
C PHE A 316 7.68 2.79 -22.30
N LEU A 317 7.56 3.61 -21.25
CA LEU A 317 8.26 4.89 -21.19
C LEU A 317 9.77 4.72 -20.99
N PHE A 318 10.20 3.73 -20.21
CA PHE A 318 11.62 3.35 -20.15
C PHE A 318 12.15 3.01 -21.53
N TRP A 319 11.43 2.16 -22.28
CA TRP A 319 11.82 1.81 -23.65
C TRP A 319 11.85 3.04 -24.57
N ALA A 320 10.89 3.95 -24.43
CA ALA A 320 10.83 5.18 -25.22
C ALA A 320 11.95 6.19 -24.91
N PHE A 321 12.52 6.17 -23.71
CA PHE A 321 13.67 7.00 -23.35
C PHE A 321 15.01 6.40 -23.80
N VAL A 322 15.05 5.09 -24.05
CA VAL A 322 16.27 4.36 -24.40
C VAL A 322 16.43 4.12 -25.91
N GLY A 323 15.32 3.89 -26.62
CA GLY A 323 15.29 3.59 -28.06
C GLY A 323 14.98 4.80 -28.91
#